data_AF-A0A177NT00-F1
#
_entry.id   AF-A0A177NT00-F1
#
_cell.length_a   1.000
_cell.length_b   1.000
_cell.length_c   1.000
_cell.angle_alpha   90.00
_cell.angle_beta   90.00
_cell.angle_gamma   90.00
#
_symmetry.space_group_name_H-M   'P 1'
#
loop_
_entity.id
_entity.type
_entity.pdbx_description
1 polymer ?
#
loop_
_entity_poly.entity_id
_entity_poly.type
_entity_poly.pdbx_seq_one_letter_code
_entity_poly.pdbx_strand_id
1 'polypeptide(L)'
;MPDKKLWVEIYSSNDLPVVEDALDDIKNAFLLRNDDVFRLRPNDLLLDIYNAAYPHKWADTLEFETLTLSLKKKGIPEKALAELTNPTVGDIINLCLTLHSRGTGCASPSI
;
A
#
# COMPACT_ATOMS: atom_id res chain seq x y z
N MET A 1 -0.28 8.07 -22.45
CA MET A 1 0.25 8.05 -21.07
C MET A 1 -0.65 7.13 -20.26
N PRO A 2 -0.12 6.13 -19.56
CA PRO A 2 -0.94 5.17 -18.81
C PRO A 2 -1.62 5.83 -17.60
N ASP A 3 -2.75 5.26 -17.16
CA ASP A 3 -3.77 5.87 -16.29
C ASP A 3 -3.29 6.25 -14.87
N LYS A 4 -2.68 7.44 -14.73
CA LYS A 4 -2.73 8.20 -13.45
C LYS A 4 -4.16 8.59 -13.05
N LYS A 5 -5.14 8.44 -13.95
CA LYS A 5 -6.51 8.90 -13.74
C LYS A 5 -7.22 8.22 -12.58
N LEU A 6 -7.07 6.89 -12.43
CA LEU A 6 -7.79 6.13 -11.41
C LEU A 6 -7.51 6.67 -10.01
N TRP A 7 -6.23 6.81 -9.64
CA TRP A 7 -5.84 7.23 -8.30
C TRP A 7 -6.20 8.70 -8.02
N VAL A 8 -6.13 9.56 -9.05
CA VAL A 8 -6.54 10.97 -8.98
C VAL A 8 -8.06 11.14 -8.87
N GLU A 9 -8.85 10.18 -9.37
CA GLU A 9 -10.31 10.15 -9.24
C GLU A 9 -10.77 9.67 -7.86
N ILE A 10 -9.99 8.80 -7.21
CA ILE A 10 -10.34 8.17 -5.93
C ILE A 10 -9.83 8.98 -4.74
N TYR A 11 -8.63 9.55 -4.83
CA TYR A 11 -7.96 10.22 -3.72
C TYR A 11 -7.77 11.71 -3.97
N SER A 12 -7.78 12.50 -2.89
CA SER A 12 -7.55 13.94 -2.99
C SER A 12 -6.11 14.23 -3.41
N SER A 13 -5.86 15.40 -4.02
CA SER A 13 -4.50 15.81 -4.41
C SER A 13 -3.51 15.83 -3.24
N ASN A 14 -3.99 16.04 -2.01
CA ASN A 14 -3.17 16.04 -0.80
C ASN A 14 -2.77 14.63 -0.37
N ASP A 15 -3.58 13.62 -0.70
CA ASP A 15 -3.35 12.21 -0.35
C ASP A 15 -2.48 11.50 -1.39
N LEU A 16 -2.46 12.00 -2.64
CA LEU A 16 -1.74 11.38 -3.75
C LEU A 16 -0.26 11.04 -3.45
N PRO A 17 0.53 11.89 -2.78
CA PRO A 17 1.91 11.53 -2.44
C PRO A 17 2.00 10.28 -1.56
N VAL A 18 1.07 10.11 -0.61
CA VAL A 18 1.02 8.94 0.28
C VAL A 18 0.54 7.70 -0.48
N VAL A 19 -0.41 7.87 -1.39
CA VAL A 19 -0.88 6.80 -2.27
C VAL A 19 0.24 6.30 -3.18
N GLU A 20 0.97 7.21 -3.83
CA GLU A 20 2.10 6.88 -4.71
C GLU A 20 3.21 6.15 -3.93
N ASP A 21 3.52 6.61 -2.72
CA ASP A 21 4.51 5.99 -1.82
C ASP A 21 4.10 4.58 -1.35
N ALA A 22 2.81 4.37 -1.04
CA ALA A 22 2.28 3.05 -0.70
C ALA A 22 2.27 2.07 -1.89
N LEU A 23 1.94 2.56 -3.09
CA LEU A 23 2.03 1.76 -4.32
C LEU A 23 3.47 1.35 -4.63
N ASP A 24 4.43 2.23 -4.35
CA ASP A 24 5.85 1.91 -4.50
C ASP A 24 6.34 0.86 -3.48
N ASP A 25 5.83 0.86 -2.25
CA ASP A 25 6.11 -0.22 -1.29
C ASP A 25 5.61 -1.58 -1.82
N ILE A 26 4.38 -1.62 -2.35
CA ILE A 26 3.80 -2.84 -2.92
C ILE A 26 4.62 -3.28 -4.14
N LYS A 27 4.96 -2.35 -5.04
CA LYS A 27 5.81 -2.63 -6.20
C LYS A 27 7.12 -3.28 -5.79
N ASN A 28 7.82 -2.69 -4.82
CA ASN A 28 9.14 -3.14 -4.41
C ASN A 28 9.07 -4.47 -3.66
N ALA A 29 8.03 -4.68 -2.84
CA ALA A 29 7.85 -5.91 -2.09
C ALA A 29 7.51 -7.10 -2.99
N PHE A 30 6.67 -6.89 -4.02
CA PHE A 30 6.22 -7.94 -4.94
C PHE A 30 7.02 -8.00 -6.25
N LEU A 31 8.07 -7.17 -6.37
CA LEU A 31 8.92 -7.06 -7.57
C LEU A 31 8.14 -6.79 -8.87
N LEU A 32 7.07 -6.00 -8.77
CA LEU A 32 6.24 -5.64 -9.91
C LEU A 32 6.97 -4.70 -10.86
N ARG A 33 6.67 -4.79 -12.15
CA ARG A 33 7.15 -3.81 -13.14
C ARG A 33 6.38 -2.51 -12.96
N ASN A 34 7.00 -1.38 -13.30
CA ASN A 34 6.34 -0.07 -13.26
C ASN A 34 5.00 -0.06 -14.02
N ASP A 35 4.92 -0.71 -15.17
CA ASP A 35 3.69 -0.77 -15.99
C ASP A 35 2.56 -1.59 -15.34
N ASP A 36 2.88 -2.51 -14.43
CA ASP A 36 1.92 -3.36 -13.75
C ASP A 36 1.31 -2.66 -12.53
N VAL A 37 2.10 -1.81 -11.86
CA VAL A 37 1.65 -1.03 -10.69
C VAL A 37 0.49 -0.10 -11.05
N PHE A 38 0.52 0.50 -12.24
CA PHE A 38 -0.56 1.38 -12.71
C PHE A 38 -1.87 0.64 -13.01
N ARG A 39 -1.85 -0.69 -13.09
CA ARG A 39 -3.05 -1.51 -13.31
C ARG A 39 -3.70 -1.95 -12.00
N LEU A 40 -3.00 -1.78 -10.87
CA LEU A 40 -3.53 -2.09 -9.56
C LEU A 40 -4.76 -1.24 -9.28
N ARG A 41 -5.70 -1.85 -8.56
CA ARG A 41 -6.95 -1.24 -8.11
C ARG A 41 -7.06 -1.41 -6.60
N PRO A 42 -7.79 -0.52 -5.90
CA PRO A 42 -7.95 -0.62 -4.45
C PRO A 42 -8.45 -1.98 -3.98
N ASN A 43 -9.30 -2.65 -4.76
CA ASN A 43 -9.90 -3.93 -4.37
C ASN A 43 -9.05 -5.16 -4.75
N ASP A 44 -7.90 -4.99 -5.39
CA ASP A 44 -7.04 -6.12 -5.74
C ASP A 44 -6.44 -6.72 -4.47
N LEU A 45 -6.62 -8.03 -4.30
CA LEU A 45 -6.03 -8.77 -3.17
C LEU A 45 -4.52 -8.93 -3.39
N LEU A 46 -3.72 -8.65 -2.36
CA LEU A 46 -2.28 -8.87 -2.42
C LEU A 46 -1.94 -10.35 -2.69
N LEU A 47 -2.79 -11.27 -2.24
CA LEU A 47 -2.64 -12.70 -2.53
C LEU A 47 -2.87 -13.03 -4.01
N ASP A 48 -3.82 -12.37 -4.66
CA ASP A 48 -4.06 -12.58 -6.10
C ASP A 48 -2.91 -12.02 -6.93
N ILE A 49 -2.36 -10.87 -6.51
CA ILE A 49 -1.15 -10.28 -7.10
C ILE A 49 0.04 -11.24 -6.94
N TYR A 50 0.24 -11.80 -5.75
CA TYR A 50 1.26 -12.81 -5.47
C TYR A 50 1.13 -14.02 -6.41
N ASN A 51 -0.07 -14.62 -6.45
CA ASN A 51 -0.35 -15.81 -7.23
C ASN A 51 -0.16 -15.58 -8.74
N ALA A 52 -0.52 -14.38 -9.22
CA ALA A 52 -0.31 -13.99 -10.61
C ALA A 52 1.18 -13.81 -10.95
N ALA A 53 1.97 -13.26 -10.03
CA ALA A 53 3.41 -13.09 -10.20
C ALA A 53 4.19 -14.42 -10.10
N TYR A 54 3.69 -15.37 -9.28
CA TYR A 54 4.39 -16.62 -8.97
C TYR A 54 3.49 -17.88 -9.08
N PRO A 55 2.95 -18.19 -10.26
CA PRO A 55 1.94 -19.25 -10.44
C PRO A 55 2.44 -20.69 -10.18
N HIS A 56 3.74 -20.89 -10.00
CA HIS A 56 4.36 -22.21 -9.86
C HIS A 56 5.31 -22.34 -8.65
N LYS A 57 5.37 -21.34 -7.77
CA LYS A 57 6.19 -21.42 -6.56
C LYS A 57 5.34 -21.87 -5.37
N TRP A 58 5.92 -22.73 -4.53
CA TRP A 58 5.43 -22.92 -3.17
C TRP A 58 5.64 -21.60 -2.43
N ALA A 59 4.63 -21.13 -1.71
CA ALA A 59 4.55 -19.78 -1.23
C ALA A 59 5.67 -19.46 -0.22
N ASP A 60 6.78 -18.91 -0.68
CA ASP A 60 7.70 -18.19 0.20
C ASP A 60 7.00 -16.88 0.56
N THR A 61 6.78 -16.64 1.85
CA THR A 61 6.07 -15.46 2.38
C THR A 61 6.92 -14.18 2.34
N LEU A 62 8.05 -14.21 1.63
CA LEU A 62 9.07 -13.18 1.65
C LEU A 62 8.54 -11.81 1.17
N GLU A 63 7.66 -11.79 0.18
CA GLU A 63 7.05 -10.58 -0.37
C GLU A 63 6.15 -9.90 0.68
N PHE A 64 5.34 -10.69 1.38
CA PHE A 64 4.48 -10.20 2.46
C PHE A 64 5.31 -9.73 3.67
N GLU A 65 6.37 -10.45 4.01
CA GLU A 65 7.31 -10.04 5.07
C GLU A 65 8.03 -8.74 4.69
N THR A 66 8.45 -8.61 3.42
CA THR A 66 9.12 -7.42 2.90
C THR A 66 8.19 -6.22 2.96
N LEU A 67 6.93 -6.37 2.53
CA LEU A 67 5.92 -5.32 2.65
C LEU A 67 5.69 -4.94 4.11
N THR A 68 5.49 -5.93 4.98
CA THR A 68 5.27 -5.72 6.42
C THR A 68 6.44 -4.96 7.06
N LEU A 69 7.68 -5.32 6.71
CA LEU A 69 8.88 -4.62 7.17
C LEU A 69 8.95 -3.18 6.66
N SER A 70 8.56 -2.91 5.40
CA SER A 70 8.49 -1.54 4.88
C SER A 70 7.47 -0.71 5.67
N LEU A 71 6.26 -1.24 5.87
CA LEU A 71 5.20 -0.56 6.62
C LEU A 71 5.59 -0.31 8.10
N LYS A 72 6.25 -1.28 8.74
CA LYS A 72 6.80 -1.11 10.10
C LYS A 72 7.83 0.01 10.15
N LYS A 73 8.75 0.09 9.17
CA LYS A 73 9.75 1.18 9.07
C LYS A 73 9.11 2.55 8.89
N LYS A 74 7.95 2.62 8.24
CA LYS A 74 7.16 3.85 8.10
C LYS A 74 6.44 4.26 9.38
N GLY A 75 6.36 3.38 10.37
CA GLY A 75 5.70 3.64 11.65
C GLY A 75 4.28 3.09 11.74
N ILE A 76 3.85 2.23 10.81
CA ILE A 76 2.57 1.52 10.94
C ILE A 76 2.66 0.58 12.15
N PRO A 77 1.73 0.69 13.12
CA PRO A 77 1.77 -0.15 14.31
C PRO A 77 1.63 -1.64 13.99
N GLU A 78 2.41 -2.47 14.66
CA GLU A 78 2.36 -3.93 14.50
C GLU A 78 0.95 -4.51 14.72
N LYS A 79 0.19 -3.94 15.66
CA LYS A 79 -1.20 -4.33 15.89
C LYS A 79 -2.08 -4.15 14.63
N ALA A 80 -1.93 -3.02 13.93
CA ALA A 80 -2.71 -2.75 12.72
C ALA A 80 -2.33 -3.71 11.57
N LEU A 81 -1.05 -4.08 11.49
CA LEU A 81 -0.57 -5.06 10.51
C LEU A 81 -1.07 -6.47 10.83
N ALA A 82 -1.14 -6.85 12.10
CA ALA A 82 -1.64 -8.15 12.55
C ALA A 82 -3.14 -8.33 12.34
N GLU A 83 -3.90 -7.24 12.23
CA GLU A 83 -5.35 -7.25 11.95
C GLU A 83 -5.66 -7.44 10.46
N LEU A 84 -4.68 -7.29 9.57
CA LEU A 84 -4.85 -7.51 8.13
C LEU A 84 -5.03 -9.00 7.83
N THR A 85 -6.24 -9.37 7.42
CA THR A 85 -6.55 -10.71 6.91
C THR A 85 -6.87 -10.60 5.43
N ASN A 86 -6.06 -11.21 4.56
CA ASN A 86 -6.16 -11.08 3.10
C ASN A 86 -6.25 -9.61 2.63
N PRO A 87 -5.22 -8.79 2.91
CA PRO A 87 -5.24 -7.37 2.59
C PRO A 87 -5.38 -7.11 1.09
N THR A 88 -6.14 -6.07 0.76
CA THR A 88 -6.18 -5.45 -0.57
C THR A 88 -5.14 -4.34 -0.69
N VAL A 89 -4.88 -3.88 -1.91
CA VAL A 89 -4.06 -2.68 -2.17
C VAL A 89 -4.64 -1.46 -1.42
N GLY A 90 -5.96 -1.31 -1.40
CA GLY A 90 -6.66 -0.24 -0.72
C GLY A 90 -6.47 -0.26 0.79
N ASP A 91 -6.42 -1.44 1.41
CA ASP A 91 -6.17 -1.58 2.85
C ASP A 91 -4.79 -1.03 3.24
N ILE A 92 -3.77 -1.33 2.43
CA ILE A 92 -2.41 -0.82 2.64
C ILE A 92 -2.37 0.70 2.49
N ILE A 93 -3.00 1.24 1.44
CA ILE A 93 -3.09 2.68 1.22
C ILE A 93 -3.80 3.37 2.40
N ASN A 94 -4.91 2.82 2.87
CA ASN A 94 -5.68 3.37 3.98
C ASN A 94 -4.90 3.37 5.29
N LEU A 95 -4.07 2.37 5.54
CA LEU A 95 -3.15 2.35 6.68
C LEU A 95 -2.13 3.50 6.59
N CYS A 96 -1.52 3.70 5.43
CA CYS A 96 -0.57 4.79 5.20
C CYS A 96 -1.22 6.17 5.35
N LEU A 97 -2.43 6.36 4.83
CA LEU A 97 -3.21 7.61 4.97
C LEU A 97 -3.64 7.87 6.42
N THR A 98 -4.03 6.83 7.15
CA THR A 98 -4.38 6.95 8.58
C THR A 98 -3.17 7.36 9.41
N LEU A 99 -1.98 6.87 9.07
CA LEU A 99 -0.74 7.32 9.71
C LEU A 99 -0.41 8.77 9.35
N HIS A 100 -0.50 9.12 8.07
CA HIS A 100 -0.18 10.46 7.58
C HIS A 100 -1.09 11.52 8.23
N SER A 101 -2.40 11.27 8.26
CA SER A 101 -3.37 12.16 8.90
C SER A 101 -3.11 12.37 10.40
N ARG A 102 -2.63 11.35 11.11
CA ARG A 102 -2.21 11.45 12.52
C ARG A 102 -0.92 12.26 12.68
N GLY A 103 0.01 12.16 11.72
CA GLY A 103 1.24 12.96 11.69
C GLY A 103 0.99 14.44 11.38
N THR A 104 0.00 14.74 10.54
CA THR A 104 -0.43 16.12 10.22
C THR A 104 -1.39 16.72 11.24
N GLY A 105 -1.96 15.89 12.14
CA GLY A 105 -2.96 16.26 13.14
C GLY A 105 -2.43 16.87 14.44
N CYS A 106 -1.11 17.12 14.57
CA CYS A 106 -0.51 17.84 15.70
C CYS A 106 0.03 19.21 15.26
N ALA A 107 -0.82 20.06 14.70
CA ALA A 107 -0.70 21.50 14.88
C ALA A 107 -1.84 21.92 15.82
N SER A 108 -1.52 22.03 17.12
CA SER A 108 -2.45 22.51 18.13
C SER A 108 -3.07 23.84 17.71
N PRO A 109 -4.40 24.03 17.77
CA PRO A 109 -4.93 25.34 18.02
C PRO A 109 -4.72 25.63 19.50
N SER A 110 -3.95 26.66 19.79
CA SER A 110 -3.92 27.31 21.10
C SER A 110 -5.33 27.65 21.54
N ILE A 111 -5.69 27.28 22.78
CA ILE A 111 -6.22 28.12 23.87
C ILE A 111 -6.08 27.32 25.16
#